data_AF-D8EVW6-F1
#
_entry.id   AF-D8EVW6-F1
#
_cell.length_a   1.000
_cell.length_b   1.000
_cell.length_c   1.000
_cell.angle_alpha   90.00
_cell.angle_beta   90.00
_cell.angle_gamma   90.00
#
_symmetry.space_group_name_H-M   'P 1'
#
loop_
_entity.id
_entity.type
_entity.pdbx_description
1 polymer ?
#
loop_
_entity_poly.entity_id
_entity_poly.type
_entity_poly.pdbx_seq_one_letter_code
_entity_poly.pdbx_strand_id
1 'polypeptide(L)' 'MAAIMFSIFQTIALNGLNCNHWLRSYLTVCAENHGKAPDDLSIFLPWEMTEERRAKLSKPPDTS' A
#
# COMPACT_ATOMS: atom_id res chain seq x y z
N MET A 1 8.01 16.34 6.31
CA MET A 1 7.65 14.93 6.02
C MET A 1 6.14 14.70 5.95
N ALA A 2 5.31 15.34 6.79
CA ALA A 2 3.85 15.15 6.78
C ALA A 2 3.20 15.42 5.40
N ALA A 3 3.64 16.45 4.68
CA ALA A 3 3.12 16.77 3.34
C ALA A 3 3.31 15.63 2.33
N ILE A 4 4.44 14.90 2.40
CA ILE A 4 4.75 13.79 1.48
C ILE A 4 3.83 12.61 1.78
N MET A 5 3.67 12.23 3.05
CA MET A 5 2.77 11.13 3.43
C MET A 5 1.31 11.43 3.06
N PHE A 6 0.88 12.69 3.20
CA PHE A 6 -0.46 13.11 2.78
C PHE A 6 -0.65 12.94 1.27
N SER A 7 0.30 13.41 0.45
CA SER A 7 0.22 13.22 -1.00
C SER A 7 0.17 11.74 -1.40
N ILE A 8 0.97 10.88 -0.76
CA ILE A 8 0.92 9.43 -1.01
C ILE A 8 -0.48 8.89 -0.70
N PHE A 9 -1.04 9.18 0.49
CA PHE A 9 -2.38 8.69 0.84
C PHE A 9 -3.47 9.26 -0.06
N GLN A 10 -3.36 10.50 -0.53
CA GLN A 10 -4.26 11.03 -1.55
C GLN A 10 -4.17 10.24 -2.85
N THR A 11 -2.96 9.96 -3.36
CA THR A 11 -2.77 9.13 -4.56
C THR A 11 -3.40 7.75 -4.38
N ILE A 12 -3.18 7.08 -3.25
CA ILE A 12 -3.76 5.78 -2.93
C ILE A 12 -5.30 5.84 -2.90
N ALA A 13 -5.87 6.84 -2.22
CA ALA A 13 -7.32 7.03 -2.13
C ALA A 13 -7.96 7.33 -3.50
N LEU A 14 -7.35 8.19 -4.32
CA LEU A 14 -7.82 8.50 -5.68
C LEU A 14 -7.81 7.27 -6.59
N ASN A 15 -6.94 6.29 -6.31
CA ASN A 15 -6.89 5.02 -7.04
C ASN A 15 -7.84 3.95 -6.47
N GLY A 16 -8.73 4.30 -5.54
CA GLY A 16 -9.76 3.40 -5.00
C GLY A 16 -9.22 2.33 -4.05
N LEU A 17 -8.03 2.54 -3.49
CA LEU A 17 -7.43 1.63 -2.51
C LEU A 17 -7.79 2.05 -1.08
N ASN A 18 -7.85 1.09 -0.18
CA ASN A 18 -8.01 1.39 1.24
C ASN A 18 -6.65 1.78 1.83
N CYS A 19 -6.48 3.05 2.24
CA CYS A 19 -5.19 3.55 2.74
C CYS A 19 -4.66 2.79 3.95
N ASN A 20 -5.54 2.32 4.85
CA ASN A 20 -5.12 1.55 6.03
C ASN A 20 -4.61 0.16 5.63
N HIS A 21 -5.35 -0.55 4.77
CA HIS A 21 -4.93 -1.86 4.27
C HIS A 21 -3.62 -1.75 3.47
N TRP A 22 -3.52 -0.76 2.58
CA TRP A 22 -2.31 -0.51 1.79
C TRP A 22 -1.10 -0.22 2.68
N LEU A 23 -1.23 0.71 3.64
CA LEU A 23 -0.14 1.08 4.54
C LEU A 23 0.29 -0.10 5.41
N ARG A 24 -0.68 -0.86 5.96
CA ARG A 24 -0.38 -2.04 6.76
C ARG A 24 0.35 -3.09 5.94
N SER A 25 -0.10 -3.37 4.70
CA SER A 25 0.60 -4.30 3.82
C SER A 25 2.02 -3.85 3.48
N TYR A 26 2.23 -2.55 3.25
CA TYR A 26 3.57 -2.00 2.99
C TYR A 26 4.49 -2.16 4.19
N LEU A 27 4.02 -1.76 5.38
CA LEU A 27 4.80 -1.86 6.61
C LEU A 27 5.08 -3.31 7.02
N THR A 28 4.16 -4.24 6.75
CA THR A 28 4.40 -5.68 6.96
C THR A 28 5.57 -6.17 6.12
N VAL A 29 5.59 -5.86 4.82
CA VAL A 29 6.71 -6.25 3.95
C VAL A 29 8.01 -5.59 4.38
N CYS A 30 7.98 -4.32 4.82
CA CYS A 30 9.17 -3.68 5.37
C CYS A 30 9.68 -4.40 6.63
N ALA A 31 8.78 -4.80 7.53
CA ALA A 31 9.15 -5.51 8.76
C ALA A 31 9.78 -6.87 8.45
N GLU A 32 9.23 -7.61 7.48
CA GLU A 32 9.78 -8.87 6.97
C GLU A 32 11.14 -8.65 6.30
N ASN A 33 11.33 -7.53 5.59
CA ASN A 33 12.60 -7.13 4.97
C ASN A 33 13.57 -6.44 5.95
N HIS A 34 13.64 -6.91 7.19
CA HIS A 34 14.54 -6.38 8.24
C HIS A 34 14.38 -4.87 8.50
N GLY A 35 13.17 -4.35 8.38
CA GLY A 35 12.85 -2.93 8.57
C GLY A 35 13.21 -2.03 7.40
N LYS A 36 13.60 -2.60 6.24
CA LYS A 36 13.94 -1.84 5.03
C LYS A 36 12.77 -1.82 4.07
N ALA A 37 12.70 -0.77 3.25
CA ALA A 37 11.75 -0.74 2.13
C ALA A 37 11.99 -1.95 1.20
N PRO A 38 10.93 -2.54 0.63
CA PRO A 38 11.10 -3.60 -0.36
C PRO A 38 11.80 -3.07 -1.61
N ASP A 39 12.64 -3.90 -2.23
CA ASP A 39 13.34 -3.54 -3.46
C ASP A 39 12.38 -3.37 -4.65
N ASP A 40 11.30 -4.16 -4.67
CA ASP A 40 10.21 -4.06 -5.65
C ASP A 40 9.00 -3.33 -5.06
N LEU A 41 8.72 -2.15 -5.61
CA LEU A 41 7.58 -1.32 -5.24
C LEU A 41 6.34 -1.55 -6.12
N SER A 42 6.46 -2.29 -7.22
CA SER A 42 5.37 -2.46 -8.21
C SER A 42 4.08 -2.99 -7.56
N ILE A 43 4.21 -3.86 -6.55
CA ILE A 43 3.10 -4.42 -5.77
C ILE A 43 2.40 -3.41 -4.83
N PHE A 44 2.95 -2.19 -4.71
CA PHE A 44 2.44 -1.05 -3.93
C PHE A 44 2.07 0.17 -4.79
N LEU A 45 2.43 0.21 -6.08
CA LEU A 45 2.12 1.31 -6.99
C LEU A 45 0.82 1.02 -7.78
N PRO A 46 -0.28 1.78 -7.58
CA PRO A 46 -1.59 1.46 -8.17
C PRO A 46 -1.62 1.28 -9.70
N TRP A 47 -0.68 1.91 -10.41
CA TRP A 47 -0.55 1.82 -11.87
C TRP A 47 0.30 0.65 -12.36
N GLU A 48 1.01 -0.05 -11.48
CA GLU A 48 1.80 -1.26 -11.81
C GLU A 48 1.19 -2.54 -11.23
N MET A 49 0.29 -2.44 -10.25
CA MET A 49 -0.37 -3.60 -9.65
C MET A 49 -1.23 -4.35 -10.67
N THR A 50 -1.34 -5.67 -10.49
CA THR A 50 -2.40 -6.45 -11.12
C THR A 50 -3.78 -6.07 -10.56
N GLU A 51 -4.83 -6.33 -11.33
CA GLU A 51 -6.20 -6.06 -10.92
C GLU A 51 -6.60 -6.83 -9.65
N GLU A 52 -6.12 -8.06 -9.49
CA GLU A 52 -6.41 -8.88 -8.31
C GLU A 52 -5.78 -8.28 -7.06
N ARG A 53 -4.54 -7.81 -7.17
CA ARG A 53 -3.84 -7.15 -6.07
C ARG A 53 -4.54 -5.85 -5.69
N ARG A 54 -4.93 -5.05 -6.68
CA ARG A 54 -5.69 -3.81 -6.47
C ARG A 54 -7.03 -4.10 -5.78
N ALA A 55 -7.79 -5.06 -6.26
CA ALA A 55 -9.07 -5.47 -5.67
C ALA A 55 -8.93 -5.98 -4.23
N LYS A 56 -7.84 -6.70 -3.92
CA LYS A 56 -7.51 -7.12 -2.55
C LYS A 56 -7.27 -5.91 -1.64
N LEU A 57 -6.46 -4.95 -2.08
CA LEU A 57 -6.11 -3.76 -1.29
C LEU A 57 -7.21 -2.69 -1.22
N SER A 58 -8.22 -2.74 -2.09
CA SER A 58 -9.42 -1.90 -2.01
C SER A 58 -10.36 -2.28 -0.86
N LYS A 59 -10.30 -3.53 -0.38
CA LYS A 59 -11.11 -4.01 0.73
C LYS A 59 -10.44 -3.69 2.07
N PRO A 60 -11.19 -3.60 3.19
CA PRO A 60 -10.56 -3.52 4.52
C PRO A 60 -9.64 -4.73 4.77
N PRO A 61 -8.57 -4.57 5.58
CA PRO A 61 -7.72 -5.70 5.94
C PRO A 61 -8.51 -6.73 6.74
N ASP A 62 -8.28 -8.02 6.52
CA ASP A 62 -8.83 -9.08 7.37
C ASP A 62 -8.26 -8.92 8.78
N THR A 63 -9.06 -8.36 9.67
CA THR A 63 -8.83 -8.38 11.11
C THR A 63 -9.51 -9.62 11.66
N SER A 64 -8.73 -10.70 11.85
CA SER A 64 -9.04 -11.73 12.86
C SER A 64 -8.81 -11.20 14.26
#